data_AF-M6E4J0-F1
#
_entry.id   AF-M6E4J0-F1
#
_cell.length_a   1.000
_cell.length_b   1.000
_cell.length_c   1.000
_cell.angle_alpha   90.00
_cell.angle_beta   90.00
_cell.angle_gamma   90.00
#
_symmetry.space_group_name_H-M   'P 1'
#
loop_
_entity.id
_entity.type
_entity.pdbx_description
1 polymer ?
#
loop_
_entity_poly.entity_id
_entity_poly.type
_entity_poly.pdbx_seq_one_letter_code
_entity_poly.pdbx_strand_id
1 'polypeptide(L)'
;MTFTPDKIQAKNYLAVIQELANYSSTSDTSRILERLSVLQIHDQDSRTAVLETSEGKNLPDRLVEIIKLFRIIHSKRQEIHSFYENAISKYGTINTLTAKRKPTDDEARIKQILTDYILKIESFFEKNDIGDEALIKEINRFLNELESLNLLNENNLTALVLSSKAISLIQPPMEKLVSCYQDYDKIEVILKRLVRIAEMIIEDAKVPR
;
A
#
# COMPACT_ATOMS: atom_id res chain seq x y z
N MET A 1 9.27 -28.94 -10.61
CA MET A 1 8.03 -28.66 -11.36
C MET A 1 8.18 -27.27 -11.96
N THR A 2 8.18 -27.14 -13.28
CA THR A 2 8.28 -25.86 -13.98
C THR A 2 6.94 -25.13 -13.83
N PHE A 3 6.90 -24.14 -12.93
CA PHE A 3 5.84 -23.13 -12.94
C PHE A 3 5.86 -22.48 -14.32
N THR A 4 4.92 -22.85 -15.18
CA THR A 4 4.57 -22.01 -16.31
C THR A 4 3.93 -20.78 -15.68
N PRO A 5 4.52 -19.58 -15.81
CA PRO A 5 3.85 -18.38 -15.36
C PRO A 5 2.49 -18.37 -16.04
N ASP A 6 1.42 -18.15 -15.28
CA ASP A 6 0.11 -17.92 -15.89
C ASP A 6 0.32 -16.80 -16.93
N LYS A 7 0.04 -17.10 -18.20
CA LYS A 7 0.27 -16.18 -19.32
C LYS A 7 -0.46 -14.86 -19.08
N ILE A 8 -1.54 -14.88 -18.29
CA ILE A 8 -2.26 -13.69 -17.84
C ILE A 8 -1.43 -12.88 -16.85
N GLN A 9 -0.82 -13.54 -15.86
CA GLN A 9 0.02 -12.88 -14.86
C GLN A 9 1.25 -12.23 -15.49
N ALA A 10 1.92 -12.92 -16.43
CA ALA A 10 3.05 -12.36 -17.16
C ALA A 10 2.64 -11.10 -17.96
N LYS A 11 1.47 -11.12 -18.62
CA LYS A 11 0.91 -9.93 -19.29
C LYS A 11 0.68 -8.77 -18.33
N ASN A 12 0.15 -9.03 -17.14
CA ASN A 12 -0.10 -7.99 -16.16
C ASN A 12 1.20 -7.36 -15.66
N TYR A 13 2.24 -8.16 -15.41
CA TYR A 13 3.57 -7.62 -15.07
C TYR A 13 4.15 -6.79 -16.21
N LEU A 14 4.04 -7.25 -17.45
CA LEU A 14 4.50 -6.49 -18.62
C LEU A 14 3.79 -5.14 -18.72
N ALA A 15 2.47 -5.11 -18.49
CA ALA A 15 1.71 -3.86 -18.50
C ALA A 15 2.17 -2.88 -17.40
N VAL A 16 2.47 -3.38 -16.20
CA VAL A 16 3.04 -2.55 -15.12
C VAL A 16 4.41 -2.00 -15.52
N ILE A 17 5.29 -2.84 -16.07
CA ILE A 17 6.63 -2.42 -16.54
C ILE A 17 6.52 -1.35 -17.63
N GLN A 18 5.57 -1.48 -18.55
CA GLN A 18 5.33 -0.48 -19.60
C GLN A 18 4.87 0.86 -19.04
N GLU A 19 3.96 0.88 -18.05
CA GLU A 19 3.59 2.14 -17.39
C GLU A 19 4.77 2.74 -16.62
N LEU A 20 5.55 1.91 -15.92
CA LEU A 20 6.76 2.35 -15.21
C LEU A 20 7.79 2.96 -16.16
N ALA A 21 8.01 2.37 -17.34
CA ALA A 21 8.93 2.89 -18.34
C ALA A 21 8.46 4.23 -18.93
N ASN A 22 7.15 4.41 -19.07
CA ASN A 22 6.54 5.64 -19.60
C ASN A 22 6.34 6.72 -18.53
N TYR A 23 6.66 6.45 -17.27
CA TYR A 23 6.58 7.44 -16.20
C TYR A 23 7.48 8.64 -16.51
N SER A 24 6.95 9.84 -16.27
CA SER A 24 7.71 11.08 -16.30
C SER A 24 7.47 11.84 -14.99
N SER A 25 8.42 12.67 -14.57
CA SER A 25 8.35 13.41 -13.30
C SER A 25 7.19 14.41 -13.20
N THR A 26 6.52 14.71 -14.31
CA THR A 26 5.29 15.53 -14.36
C THR A 26 4.02 14.69 -14.37
N SER A 27 4.13 13.36 -14.41
CA SER A 27 3.00 12.43 -14.41
C SER A 27 2.63 12.00 -13.00
N ASP A 28 1.33 11.81 -12.79
CA ASP A 28 0.79 11.20 -11.58
C ASP A 28 1.14 9.70 -11.50
N THR A 29 1.38 9.21 -10.29
CA THR A 29 1.67 7.78 -10.01
C THR A 29 0.40 6.92 -10.05
N SER A 30 -0.79 7.52 -9.96
CA SER A 30 -2.09 6.82 -9.89
C SER A 30 -2.26 5.72 -10.94
N ARG A 31 -1.89 5.97 -12.21
CA ARG A 31 -2.03 4.98 -13.29
C ARG A 31 -1.17 3.73 -13.06
N ILE A 32 0.03 3.90 -12.50
CA ILE A 32 0.93 2.79 -12.17
C ILE A 32 0.35 1.99 -11.00
N LEU A 33 -0.14 2.68 -9.97
CA LEU A 33 -0.79 2.05 -8.81
C LEU A 33 -2.07 1.29 -9.22
N GLU A 34 -2.87 1.84 -10.13
CA GLU A 34 -4.02 1.17 -10.73
C GLU A 34 -3.59 -0.11 -11.47
N ARG A 35 -2.52 -0.08 -12.27
CA ARG A 35 -2.02 -1.30 -12.93
C ARG A 35 -1.48 -2.32 -11.94
N LEU A 36 -0.77 -1.87 -10.91
CA LEU A 36 -0.31 -2.75 -9.82
C LEU A 36 -1.50 -3.45 -9.19
N SER A 37 -2.62 -2.77 -8.98
CA SER A 37 -3.82 -3.35 -8.34
C SER A 37 -4.37 -4.61 -9.03
N VAL A 38 -4.10 -4.79 -10.33
CA VAL A 38 -4.53 -5.95 -11.13
C VAL A 38 -3.65 -7.19 -10.86
N LEU A 39 -2.45 -7.00 -10.29
CA LEU A 39 -1.59 -8.12 -9.90
C LEU A 39 -2.19 -8.87 -8.70
N GLN A 40 -2.17 -10.21 -8.79
CA GLN A 40 -2.61 -11.08 -7.71
C GLN A 40 -1.76 -10.86 -6.44
N ILE A 41 -2.44 -10.87 -5.30
CA ILE A 41 -1.82 -10.81 -3.98
C ILE A 41 -1.82 -12.23 -3.41
N HIS A 42 -0.66 -12.77 -3.08
CA HIS A 42 -0.56 -14.08 -2.42
C HIS A 42 -0.66 -13.87 -0.90
N ASP A 43 -1.86 -13.88 -0.31
CA ASP A 43 -2.13 -13.37 1.05
C ASP A 43 -1.10 -13.71 2.16
N GLN A 44 -0.78 -14.98 2.38
CA GLN A 44 0.11 -15.42 3.46
C GLN A 44 1.58 -15.38 3.02
N ASP A 45 1.88 -15.83 1.80
CA ASP A 45 3.23 -15.83 1.23
C ASP A 45 3.76 -14.40 1.03
N SER A 46 2.88 -13.43 0.78
CA SER A 46 3.20 -12.00 0.63
C SER A 46 3.70 -11.39 1.94
N ARG A 47 3.09 -11.77 3.07
CA ARG A 47 3.54 -11.34 4.41
C ARG A 47 4.94 -11.88 4.69
N THR A 48 5.17 -13.15 4.39
CA THR A 48 6.49 -13.79 4.53
C THR A 48 7.53 -13.08 3.66
N ALA A 49 7.21 -12.79 2.40
CA ALA A 49 8.12 -12.09 1.49
C ALA A 49 8.56 -10.72 2.01
N VAL A 50 7.66 -9.94 2.62
CA VAL A 50 8.03 -8.64 3.24
C VAL A 50 8.94 -8.84 4.45
N LEU A 51 8.65 -9.85 5.30
CA LEU A 51 9.48 -10.16 6.47
C LEU A 51 10.89 -10.64 6.08
N GLU A 52 11.01 -11.39 5.00
CA GLU A 52 12.28 -11.91 4.47
C GLU A 52 13.20 -10.79 3.96
N THR A 53 12.67 -9.61 3.64
CA THR A 53 13.49 -8.46 3.21
C THR A 53 14.36 -7.86 4.31
N SER A 54 14.24 -8.30 5.58
CA SER A 54 14.98 -7.72 6.71
C SER A 54 14.86 -6.18 6.78
N GLU A 55 13.62 -5.68 6.85
CA GLU A 55 13.30 -4.24 6.83
C GLU A 55 13.66 -3.54 5.50
N GLY A 56 13.65 -4.27 4.39
CA GLY A 56 14.03 -3.76 3.07
C GLY A 56 15.53 -3.81 2.76
N LYS A 57 16.39 -4.30 3.67
CA LYS A 57 17.84 -4.39 3.48
C LYS A 57 18.27 -5.52 2.54
N ASN A 58 17.47 -6.57 2.45
CA ASN A 58 17.70 -7.73 1.60
C ASN A 58 16.67 -7.75 0.47
N LEU A 59 16.91 -6.92 -0.54
CA LEU A 59 16.04 -6.89 -1.71
C LEU A 59 16.33 -8.04 -2.68
N PRO A 60 15.29 -8.57 -3.35
CA PRO A 60 15.51 -9.48 -4.47
C PRO A 60 16.18 -8.75 -5.64
N ASP A 61 16.95 -9.50 -6.43
CA ASP A 61 17.70 -8.97 -7.57
C ASP A 61 16.87 -8.94 -8.87
N ARG A 62 15.67 -9.51 -8.90
CA ARG A 62 14.80 -9.53 -10.08
C ARG A 62 13.75 -8.43 -10.02
N LEU A 63 13.55 -7.72 -11.13
CA LEU A 63 12.58 -6.62 -11.20
C LEU A 63 11.16 -7.07 -10.84
N VAL A 64 10.74 -8.25 -11.30
CA VAL A 64 9.41 -8.80 -10.98
C VAL A 64 9.23 -9.00 -9.48
N GLU A 65 10.26 -9.42 -8.77
CA GLU A 65 10.19 -9.61 -7.32
C GLU A 65 10.14 -8.27 -6.57
N ILE A 66 10.81 -7.23 -7.08
CA ILE A 66 10.62 -5.85 -6.60
C ILE A 66 9.19 -5.37 -6.82
N ILE A 67 8.62 -5.61 -8.01
CA ILE A 67 7.22 -5.24 -8.32
C ILE A 67 6.25 -6.03 -7.44
N LYS A 68 6.54 -7.29 -7.12
CA LYS A 68 5.76 -8.09 -6.17
C LYS A 68 5.77 -7.46 -4.79
N LEU A 69 6.94 -7.13 -4.23
CA LEU A 69 7.04 -6.44 -2.95
C LEU A 69 6.26 -5.13 -2.95
N PHE A 70 6.40 -4.34 -4.02
CA PHE A 70 5.66 -3.10 -4.18
C PHE A 70 4.13 -3.34 -4.19
N ARG A 71 3.65 -4.35 -4.93
CA ARG A 71 2.23 -4.72 -4.94
C ARG A 71 1.72 -5.10 -3.56
N ILE A 72 2.49 -5.86 -2.79
CA ILE A 72 2.11 -6.30 -1.45
C ILE A 72 1.91 -5.10 -0.53
N ILE A 73 2.84 -4.14 -0.58
CA ILE A 73 2.75 -2.91 0.22
C ILE A 73 1.55 -2.07 -0.22
N HIS A 74 1.36 -1.91 -1.53
CA HIS A 74 0.21 -1.19 -2.07
C HIS A 74 -1.13 -1.83 -1.68
N SER A 75 -1.22 -3.16 -1.70
CA SER A 75 -2.42 -3.88 -1.21
C SER A 75 -2.69 -3.58 0.25
N LYS A 76 -1.65 -3.57 1.09
CA LYS A 76 -1.82 -3.28 2.51
C LYS A 76 -2.37 -1.87 2.73
N ARG A 77 -1.86 -0.90 1.97
CA ARG A 77 -2.39 0.47 1.98
C ARG A 77 -3.87 0.52 1.61
N GLN A 78 -4.29 -0.23 0.58
CA GLN A 78 -5.70 -0.32 0.17
C GLN A 78 -6.59 -0.87 1.28
N GLU A 79 -6.15 -1.89 2.01
CA GLU A 79 -6.86 -2.41 3.19
C GLU A 79 -7.01 -1.34 4.29
N ILE A 80 -5.92 -0.64 4.62
CA ILE A 80 -5.96 0.42 5.64
C ILE A 80 -6.87 1.57 5.22
N HIS A 81 -6.84 1.96 3.94
CA HIS A 81 -7.71 2.99 3.42
C HIS A 81 -9.20 2.64 3.63
N SER A 82 -9.59 1.37 3.43
CA SER A 82 -10.95 0.92 3.74
C SER A 82 -11.33 1.10 5.22
N PHE A 83 -10.42 0.76 6.14
CA PHE A 83 -10.66 0.97 7.58
C PHE A 83 -10.69 2.45 7.97
N TYR A 84 -9.85 3.27 7.33
CA TYR A 84 -9.81 4.71 7.49
C TYR A 84 -11.13 5.38 7.08
N GLU A 85 -11.66 5.05 5.90
CA GLU A 85 -12.96 5.55 5.43
C GLU A 85 -14.10 5.16 6.40
N ASN A 86 -14.06 3.93 6.91
CA ASN A 86 -15.02 3.48 7.91
C ASN A 86 -14.90 4.28 9.21
N ALA A 87 -13.67 4.52 9.70
CA ALA A 87 -13.42 5.35 10.89
C ALA A 87 -13.95 6.78 10.71
N ILE A 88 -13.73 7.41 9.55
CA ILE A 88 -14.30 8.73 9.21
C ILE A 88 -15.83 8.69 9.24
N SER A 89 -16.43 7.68 8.62
CA SER A 89 -17.89 7.52 8.60
C SER A 89 -18.48 7.41 10.02
N LYS A 90 -17.85 6.61 10.90
CA LYS A 90 -18.28 6.50 12.31
C LYS A 90 -18.08 7.80 13.07
N TYR A 91 -16.93 8.47 12.89
CA TYR A 91 -16.68 9.79 13.47
C TYR A 91 -17.76 10.79 13.06
N GLY A 92 -18.10 10.85 11.77
CA GLY A 92 -19.15 11.71 11.23
C GLY A 92 -20.51 11.43 11.87
N THR A 93 -20.87 10.16 12.02
CA THR A 93 -22.12 9.74 12.68
C THR A 93 -22.16 10.19 14.15
N ILE A 94 -21.10 9.92 14.92
CA ILE A 94 -21.02 10.34 16.33
C ILE A 94 -21.06 11.87 16.45
N ASN A 95 -20.40 12.58 15.54
CA ASN A 95 -20.43 14.03 15.51
C ASN A 95 -21.85 14.56 15.28
N THR A 96 -22.63 13.96 14.37
CA THR A 96 -24.03 14.32 14.15
C THR A 96 -24.92 14.03 15.36
N LEU A 97 -24.73 12.88 16.02
CA LEU A 97 -25.49 12.52 17.24
C LEU A 97 -25.23 13.53 18.37
N THR A 98 -23.97 13.90 18.55
CA THR A 98 -23.53 14.80 19.62
C THR A 98 -23.68 16.29 19.29
N ALA A 99 -24.06 16.64 18.06
CA ALA A 99 -24.37 18.03 17.70
C ALA A 99 -25.68 18.54 18.31
N LYS A 100 -26.64 17.63 18.55
CA LYS A 100 -28.01 17.97 19.02
C LYS A 100 -28.18 17.86 20.53
N ARG A 101 -27.20 17.32 21.25
CA ARG A 101 -27.23 17.15 22.70
C ARG A 101 -25.82 17.16 23.28
N LYS A 102 -25.71 17.33 24.61
CA LYS A 102 -24.42 17.14 25.28
C LYS A 102 -23.92 15.70 25.03
N PRO A 103 -22.68 15.51 24.57
CA PRO A 103 -22.09 14.18 24.42
C PRO A 103 -21.93 13.50 25.78
N THR A 104 -22.05 12.19 25.79
CA THR A 104 -21.59 11.36 26.91
C THR A 104 -20.06 11.30 26.93
N ASP A 105 -19.47 10.90 28.07
CA ASP A 105 -18.02 10.79 28.20
C ASP A 105 -17.42 9.80 27.20
N ASP A 106 -18.12 8.68 26.94
CA ASP A 106 -17.69 7.66 25.98
C ASP A 106 -17.72 8.19 24.53
N GLU A 107 -18.77 8.94 24.15
CA GLU A 107 -18.86 9.59 22.84
C GLU A 107 -17.77 10.63 22.63
N ALA A 108 -17.52 11.47 23.65
CA ALA A 108 -16.46 12.47 23.58
C ALA A 108 -15.07 11.80 23.46
N ARG A 109 -14.84 10.72 24.23
CA ARG A 109 -13.57 9.99 24.22
C ARG A 109 -13.34 9.28 22.89
N ILE A 110 -14.31 8.52 22.37
CA ILE A 110 -14.13 7.81 21.09
C ILE A 110 -13.96 8.79 19.94
N LYS A 111 -14.65 9.94 19.97
CA LYS A 111 -14.52 10.99 18.96
C LYS A 111 -13.09 11.52 18.90
N GLN A 112 -12.51 11.84 20.06
CA GLN A 112 -11.12 12.30 20.14
C GLN A 112 -10.15 11.22 19.63
N ILE A 113 -10.29 9.98 20.08
CA ILE A 113 -9.40 8.88 19.68
C ILE A 113 -9.51 8.63 18.18
N LEU A 114 -10.72 8.62 17.60
CA LEU A 114 -10.90 8.48 16.16
C LEU A 114 -10.20 9.61 15.41
N THR A 115 -10.35 10.87 15.84
CA THR A 115 -9.64 12.01 15.22
C THR A 115 -8.12 11.82 15.24
N ASP A 116 -7.54 11.47 16.39
CA ASP A 116 -6.10 11.30 16.53
C ASP A 116 -5.57 10.20 15.59
N TYR A 117 -6.30 9.09 15.47
CA TYR A 117 -5.92 7.98 14.60
C TYR A 117 -6.15 8.28 13.11
N ILE A 118 -7.20 9.02 12.74
CA ILE A 118 -7.43 9.50 11.36
C ILE A 118 -6.23 10.34 10.91
N LEU A 119 -5.83 11.34 11.69
CA LEU A 119 -4.67 12.20 11.39
C LEU A 119 -3.35 11.40 11.32
N LYS A 120 -3.19 10.42 12.20
CA LYS A 120 -2.01 9.55 12.19
C LYS A 120 -1.92 8.70 10.91
N ILE A 121 -3.05 8.20 10.42
CA ILE A 121 -3.11 7.40 9.19
C ILE A 121 -2.84 8.28 7.97
N GLU A 122 -3.37 9.50 7.93
CA GLU A 122 -3.08 10.47 6.86
C GLU A 122 -1.58 10.71 6.75
N SER A 123 -0.88 10.92 7.87
CA SER A 123 0.57 11.03 7.88
C SER A 123 1.29 9.77 7.35
N PHE A 124 0.72 8.58 7.57
CA PHE A 124 1.27 7.34 6.98
C PHE A 124 1.00 7.25 5.48
N PHE A 125 -0.13 7.74 4.97
CA PHE A 125 -0.39 7.81 3.53
C PHE A 125 0.56 8.79 2.85
N GLU A 126 0.78 9.98 3.41
CA GLU A 126 1.74 10.96 2.88
C GLU A 126 3.16 10.38 2.78
N LYS A 127 3.63 9.69 3.82
CA LYS A 127 4.94 9.03 3.82
C LYS A 127 5.03 7.94 2.73
N ASN A 128 3.94 7.20 2.54
CA ASN A 128 3.87 6.16 1.53
C ASN A 128 3.85 6.75 0.11
N ASP A 129 3.12 7.84 -0.13
CA ASP A 129 3.11 8.54 -1.42
C ASP A 129 4.52 8.99 -1.84
N ILE A 130 5.28 9.55 -0.90
CA ILE A 130 6.69 9.93 -1.13
C ILE A 130 7.54 8.68 -1.46
N GLY A 131 7.27 7.57 -0.79
CA GLY A 131 7.95 6.28 -1.04
C GLY A 131 7.62 5.71 -2.42
N ASP A 132 6.33 5.71 -2.79
CA ASP A 132 5.81 5.22 -4.07
C ASP A 132 6.43 6.02 -5.22
N GLU A 133 6.40 7.35 -5.13
CA GLU A 133 6.98 8.24 -6.14
C GLU A 133 8.49 8.01 -6.31
N ALA A 134 9.23 7.91 -5.19
CA ALA A 134 10.67 7.66 -5.22
C ALA A 134 11.01 6.28 -5.80
N LEU A 135 10.28 5.23 -5.44
CA LEU A 135 10.47 3.89 -5.99
C LEU A 135 10.19 3.86 -7.50
N ILE A 136 9.08 4.46 -7.92
CA ILE A 136 8.68 4.55 -9.33
C ILE A 136 9.76 5.27 -10.15
N LYS A 137 10.32 6.37 -9.63
CA LYS A 137 11.41 7.11 -10.27
C LYS A 137 12.66 6.25 -10.50
N GLU A 138 13.10 5.51 -9.49
CA GLU A 138 14.31 4.69 -9.62
C GLU A 138 14.09 3.46 -10.52
N ILE A 139 12.89 2.85 -10.50
CA ILE A 139 12.55 1.78 -11.44
C ILE A 139 12.47 2.32 -12.87
N ASN A 140 11.83 3.46 -13.09
CA ASN A 140 11.77 4.12 -14.40
C ASN A 140 13.17 4.41 -14.94
N ARG A 141 14.05 4.96 -14.09
CA ARG A 141 15.45 5.21 -14.45
C ARG A 141 16.15 3.93 -14.89
N PHE A 142 16.02 2.84 -14.12
CA PHE A 142 16.59 1.54 -14.49
C PHE A 142 16.06 1.05 -15.85
N LEU A 143 14.76 1.13 -16.08
CA LEU A 143 14.13 0.70 -17.34
C LEU A 143 14.60 1.54 -18.54
N ASN A 144 14.81 2.84 -18.37
CA ASN A 144 15.31 3.72 -19.43
C ASN A 144 16.83 3.58 -19.68
N GLU A 145 17.59 3.06 -18.70
CA GLU A 145 18.99 2.65 -18.88
C GLU A 145 19.10 1.26 -19.56
N LEU A 146 18.00 0.52 -19.74
CA LEU A 146 17.97 -0.82 -20.34
C LEU A 146 17.85 -0.77 -21.87
N GLU A 147 18.93 -1.10 -22.58
CA GLU A 147 18.96 -1.14 -24.05
C GLU A 147 17.91 -2.10 -24.66
N SER A 148 17.57 -3.17 -23.93
CA SER A 148 16.64 -4.21 -24.36
C SER A 148 15.19 -3.98 -23.91
N LEU A 149 14.84 -2.79 -23.42
CA LEU A 149 13.48 -2.46 -22.95
C LEU A 149 12.40 -2.85 -23.98
N ASN A 150 12.62 -2.52 -25.26
CA ASN A 150 11.69 -2.81 -26.36
C ASN A 150 11.59 -4.31 -26.70
N LEU A 151 12.47 -5.15 -26.15
CA LEU A 151 12.49 -6.60 -26.36
C LEU A 151 11.85 -7.36 -25.19
N LEU A 152 11.46 -6.66 -24.11
CA LEU A 152 10.76 -7.27 -22.99
C LEU A 152 9.38 -7.79 -23.42
N ASN A 153 9.07 -9.02 -23.03
CA ASN A 153 7.81 -9.69 -23.29
C ASN A 153 7.50 -10.70 -22.19
N GLU A 154 6.34 -11.35 -22.26
CA GLU A 154 5.85 -12.30 -21.26
C GLU A 154 6.80 -13.45 -20.97
N ASN A 155 7.68 -13.81 -21.91
CA ASN A 155 8.58 -14.96 -21.77
C ASN A 155 9.90 -14.62 -21.08
N ASN A 156 10.32 -13.35 -21.08
CA ASN A 156 11.66 -12.96 -20.59
C ASN A 156 11.64 -12.00 -19.40
N LEU A 157 10.51 -11.34 -19.11
CA LEU A 157 10.44 -10.33 -18.03
C LEU A 157 10.79 -10.89 -16.64
N THR A 158 10.51 -12.17 -16.39
CA THR A 158 10.84 -12.83 -15.10
C THR A 158 12.34 -13.08 -14.91
N ALA A 159 13.11 -13.03 -15.99
CA ALA A 159 14.56 -13.19 -15.97
C ALA A 159 15.30 -11.84 -15.91
N LEU A 160 14.58 -10.72 -15.85
CA LEU A 160 15.20 -9.39 -15.79
C LEU A 160 15.82 -9.14 -14.41
N VAL A 161 17.15 -9.20 -14.37
CA VAL A 161 17.97 -8.95 -13.18
C VAL A 161 18.37 -7.47 -13.13
N LEU A 162 18.27 -6.89 -11.95
CA LEU A 162 18.69 -5.54 -11.61
C LEU A 162 20.20 -5.51 -11.42
N SER A 163 20.85 -4.46 -11.94
CA SER A 163 22.26 -4.23 -11.63
C SER A 163 22.43 -3.89 -10.14
N SER A 164 23.62 -4.11 -9.59
CA SER A 164 23.95 -3.72 -8.21
C SER A 164 23.70 -2.22 -7.96
N LYS A 165 24.00 -1.38 -8.96
CA LYS A 165 23.68 0.05 -8.96
C LYS A 165 22.16 0.28 -8.83
N ALA A 166 21.35 -0.40 -9.63
CA ALA A 166 19.89 -0.27 -9.57
C ALA A 166 19.34 -0.71 -8.20
N ILE A 167 19.82 -1.84 -7.67
CA ILE A 167 19.43 -2.30 -6.32
C ILE A 167 19.77 -1.24 -5.26
N SER A 168 20.97 -0.67 -5.30
CA SER A 168 21.39 0.36 -4.32
C SER A 168 20.53 1.63 -4.35
N LEU A 169 19.94 1.96 -5.51
CA LEU A 169 19.06 3.11 -5.70
C LEU A 169 17.62 2.79 -5.28
N ILE A 170 17.16 1.57 -5.56
CA ILE A 170 15.81 1.08 -5.21
C ILE A 170 15.69 0.77 -3.72
N GLN A 171 16.78 0.40 -3.05
CA GLN A 171 16.74 -0.01 -1.64
C GLN A 171 16.21 1.07 -0.69
N PRO A 172 16.73 2.32 -0.68
CA PRO A 172 16.21 3.35 0.23
C PRO A 172 14.69 3.63 0.12
N PRO A 173 14.08 3.79 -1.08
CA PRO A 173 12.64 3.95 -1.15
C PRO A 173 11.89 2.67 -0.75
N MET A 174 12.42 1.48 -1.03
CA MET A 174 11.79 0.23 -0.59
C MET A 174 11.82 0.07 0.94
N GLU A 175 12.92 0.41 1.62
CA GLU A 175 12.99 0.41 3.10
C GLU A 175 11.91 1.31 3.71
N LYS A 176 11.68 2.50 3.14
CA LYS A 176 10.60 3.40 3.57
C LYS A 176 9.22 2.78 3.37
N LEU A 177 8.99 2.12 2.25
CA LEU A 177 7.72 1.46 1.96
C LEU A 177 7.48 0.25 2.87
N VAL A 178 8.51 -0.54 3.16
CA VAL A 178 8.46 -1.65 4.14
C VAL A 178 8.16 -1.11 5.54
N SER A 179 8.75 0.02 5.93
CA SER A 179 8.42 0.71 7.18
C SER A 179 6.95 1.13 7.23
N CYS A 180 6.41 1.72 6.15
CA CYS A 180 4.99 2.04 6.04
C CYS A 180 4.11 0.79 6.17
N TYR A 181 4.50 -0.33 5.56
CA TYR A 181 3.79 -1.61 5.71
C TYR A 181 3.71 -2.06 7.18
N GLN A 182 4.81 -1.94 7.92
CA GLN A 182 4.83 -2.28 9.36
C GLN A 182 3.95 -1.35 10.18
N ASP A 183 3.93 -0.05 9.86
CA ASP A 183 3.03 0.91 10.49
C ASP A 183 1.56 0.59 10.19
N TYR A 184 1.26 0.19 8.96
CA TYR A 184 -0.07 -0.28 8.56
C TYR A 184 -0.51 -1.55 9.29
N ASP A 185 0.36 -2.55 9.42
CA ASP A 185 0.03 -3.79 10.12
C ASP A 185 -0.31 -3.54 11.60
N LYS A 186 0.44 -2.64 12.26
CA LYS A 186 0.15 -2.20 13.64
C LYS A 186 -1.17 -1.42 13.73
N ILE A 187 -1.43 -0.49 12.81
CA ILE A 187 -2.60 0.39 12.88
C ILE A 187 -3.90 -0.34 12.56
N GLU A 188 -3.85 -1.38 11.71
CA GLU A 188 -5.02 -2.16 11.30
C GLU A 188 -5.80 -2.71 12.50
N VAL A 189 -5.10 -3.34 13.44
CA VAL A 189 -5.70 -3.96 14.63
C VAL A 189 -6.40 -2.90 15.48
N ILE A 190 -5.78 -1.73 15.61
CA ILE A 190 -6.31 -0.63 16.39
C ILE A 190 -7.56 -0.06 15.71
N LEU A 191 -7.52 0.19 14.40
CA LEU A 191 -8.65 0.69 13.64
C LEU A 191 -9.86 -0.22 13.70
N LYS A 192 -9.66 -1.53 13.48
CA LYS A 192 -10.74 -2.53 13.60
C LYS A 192 -11.41 -2.47 14.98
N ARG A 193 -10.63 -2.28 16.04
CA ARG A 193 -11.17 -2.15 17.39
C ARG A 193 -11.91 -0.83 17.59
N LEU A 194 -11.38 0.29 17.12
CA LEU A 194 -12.01 1.60 17.24
C LEU A 194 -13.33 1.67 16.49
N VAL A 195 -13.39 1.10 15.27
CA VAL A 195 -14.62 1.00 14.49
C VAL A 195 -15.69 0.22 15.25
N ARG A 196 -15.35 -0.94 15.83
CA ARG A 196 -16.29 -1.74 16.64
C ARG A 196 -16.80 -0.98 17.88
N ILE A 197 -15.91 -0.29 18.60
CA ILE A 197 -16.31 0.51 19.77
C ILE A 197 -17.24 1.64 19.34
N ALA A 198 -16.93 2.30 18.23
CA ALA A 198 -17.77 3.36 17.69
C ALA A 198 -19.15 2.85 17.26
N GLU A 199 -19.23 1.65 16.69
CA GLU A 199 -20.49 0.98 16.36
C GLU A 199 -21.35 0.74 17.59
N MET A 200 -20.79 0.18 18.65
CA MET A 200 -21.51 -0.04 19.91
C MET A 200 -22.06 1.28 20.49
N ILE A 201 -21.24 2.34 20.49
CA ILE A 201 -21.67 3.66 20.98
C ILE A 201 -22.80 4.25 20.12
N ILE A 202 -22.71 4.09 18.80
CA ILE A 202 -23.77 4.55 17.88
C ILE A 202 -25.06 3.76 18.07
N GLU A 203 -24.98 2.46 18.32
CA GLU A 203 -26.14 1.59 18.60
C GLU A 203 -26.81 2.00 19.91
N ASP A 204 -26.05 2.15 20.99
CA ASP A 204 -26.56 2.57 22.30
C ASP A 204 -27.24 3.95 22.23
N ALA A 205 -26.72 4.86 21.42
CA ALA A 205 -27.30 6.20 21.22
C ALA A 205 -28.65 6.18 20.46
N LYS A 206 -28.98 5.10 19.74
CA LYS A 206 -30.25 4.95 19.00
C LYS A 206 -31.35 4.28 19.83
N VAL A 207 -31.01 3.63 20.94
CA VAL A 207 -32.00 3.01 21.82
C VAL A 207 -32.78 4.14 22.53
N PRO A 208 -34.12 4.21 22.39
CA PRO A 208 -34.92 5.20 23.11
C PRO A 208 -34.72 5.00 24.62
N ARG A 209 -34.38 6.09 25.32
CA ARG A 209 -34.38 6.13 26.78
C ARG A 209 -35.74 6.58 27.30
#